data_AF-A0A7V9BAR3-F1
#
_entry.id   AF-A0A7V9BAR3-F1
#
_cell.length_a   1.000
_cell.length_b   1.000
_cell.length_c   1.000
_cell.angle_alpha   90.00
_cell.angle_beta   90.00
_cell.angle_gamma   90.00
#
_symmetry.space_group_name_H-M   'P 1'
#
loop_
_entity.id
_entity.type
_entity.pdbx_description
1 polymer ?
#
loop_
_entity_poly.entity_id
_entity_poly.type
_entity_poly.pdbx_seq_one_letter_code
_entity_poly.pdbx_strand_id
1 'polypeptide(L)'
;MARVYDPTDYGRPTDLREGVSAGLIGAAVVALFYLVFDIAIRGQALITPTVLGEVLVMQRPDPDMTAANITSVAAYTVVHVIAFALFGIVLAMLVARSERSALARYATLQLMIVFLLFFYGVLYVVSATTAGAFPFLSVLAANALAALAMGRWLWMRHPAARGAWGREPLGAAPEKDVVTTGRQS
;
A
#
# COMPACT_ATOMS: atom_id res chain seq x y z
N MET A 1 2.77 -36.17 -0.72
CA MET A 1 3.16 -35.68 -2.06
C MET A 1 3.63 -34.23 -1.92
N ALA A 2 4.94 -33.98 -2.10
CA ALA A 2 5.48 -32.62 -2.08
C ALA A 2 5.03 -31.90 -3.36
N ARG A 3 4.32 -30.78 -3.23
CA ARG A 3 3.90 -29.96 -4.37
C ARG A 3 5.18 -29.42 -5.03
N VAL A 4 5.41 -29.82 -6.28
CA VAL A 4 6.52 -29.32 -7.12
C VAL A 4 6.45 -27.79 -7.13
N TYR A 5 7.58 -27.15 -6.85
CA TYR A 5 7.72 -25.71 -6.94
C TYR A 5 7.51 -25.29 -8.40
N ASP A 6 6.38 -24.64 -8.68
CA ASP A 6 6.12 -24.01 -9.96
C ASP A 6 6.45 -22.51 -9.86
N PRO A 7 7.55 -22.06 -10.48
CA PRO A 7 7.95 -20.65 -10.48
C PRO A 7 6.96 -19.74 -11.23
N THR A 8 5.92 -20.28 -11.87
CA THR A 8 4.85 -19.51 -12.53
C THR A 8 3.63 -19.26 -11.63
N ASP A 9 3.67 -19.68 -10.36
CA ASP A 9 2.57 -19.45 -9.41
C ASP A 9 2.45 -17.98 -8.91
N TYR A 10 2.97 -17.04 -9.71
CA TYR A 10 2.97 -15.60 -9.47
C TYR A 10 1.96 -14.99 -10.43
N GLY A 11 0.84 -14.47 -9.90
CA GLY A 11 -0.18 -13.78 -10.71
C GLY A 11 -1.31 -14.68 -11.19
N ARG A 12 -1.78 -15.62 -10.34
CA ARG A 12 -3.06 -16.29 -10.62
C ARG A 12 -4.15 -15.22 -10.82
N PRO A 13 -5.15 -15.45 -11.70
CA PRO A 13 -6.21 -14.47 -11.96
C PRO A 13 -6.93 -13.99 -10.69
N THR A 14 -6.97 -14.83 -9.67
CA THR A 14 -7.50 -14.52 -8.34
C THR A 14 -6.68 -13.45 -7.62
N ASP A 15 -5.34 -13.55 -7.65
CA ASP A 15 -4.44 -12.63 -6.96
C ASP A 15 -4.45 -11.24 -7.63
N LEU A 16 -4.56 -11.20 -8.96
CA LEU A 16 -4.67 -9.95 -9.72
C LEU A 16 -5.98 -9.22 -9.39
N ARG A 17 -7.12 -9.92 -9.46
CA ARG A 17 -8.43 -9.33 -9.16
C ARG A 17 -8.56 -8.91 -7.70
N GLU A 18 -8.04 -9.72 -6.78
CA GLU A 18 -8.00 -9.37 -5.36
C GLU A 18 -7.12 -8.17 -5.10
N GLY A 19 -5.95 -8.12 -5.74
CA GLY A 19 -5.03 -7.00 -5.65
C GLY A 19 -5.63 -5.69 -6.15
N VAL A 20 -6.24 -5.70 -7.34
CA VAL A 20 -6.96 -4.52 -7.87
C VAL A 20 -8.06 -4.09 -6.90
N SER A 21 -8.84 -5.05 -6.37
CA SER A 21 -9.92 -4.73 -5.42
C SER A 21 -9.39 -4.10 -4.13
N ALA A 22 -8.31 -4.65 -3.57
CA ALA A 22 -7.65 -4.08 -2.40
C ALA A 22 -7.13 -2.66 -2.72
N GLY A 23 -6.44 -2.49 -3.84
CA GLY A 23 -5.97 -1.19 -4.31
C GLY A 23 -7.09 -0.15 -4.40
N LEU A 24 -8.21 -0.49 -5.04
CA LEU A 24 -9.37 0.40 -5.18
C LEU A 24 -9.98 0.78 -3.83
N ILE A 25 -9.98 -0.12 -2.85
CA ILE A 25 -10.40 0.19 -1.47
C ILE A 25 -9.46 1.23 -0.86
N GLY A 26 -8.15 1.04 -0.98
CA GLY A 26 -7.16 2.01 -0.50
C GLY A 26 -7.34 3.37 -1.18
N ALA A 27 -7.51 3.39 -2.50
CA ALA A 27 -7.71 4.60 -3.28
C ALA A 27 -8.95 5.37 -2.83
N ALA A 28 -10.07 4.66 -2.62
CA ALA A 28 -11.32 5.23 -2.15
C ALA A 28 -11.18 5.80 -0.72
N VAL A 29 -10.51 5.08 0.18
CA VAL A 29 -10.28 5.57 1.55
C VAL A 29 -9.47 6.85 1.56
N VAL A 30 -8.37 6.92 0.80
CA VAL A 30 -7.56 8.15 0.71
C VAL A 30 -8.33 9.28 0.05
N ALA A 31 -9.07 9.00 -1.03
CA ALA A 31 -9.87 10.01 -1.71
C ALA A 31 -10.97 10.60 -0.80
N LEU A 32 -11.68 9.75 -0.06
CA LEU A 32 -12.69 10.18 0.91
C LEU A 32 -12.07 10.96 2.07
N PHE A 33 -10.92 10.50 2.59
CA PHE A 33 -10.20 11.22 3.64
C PHE A 33 -9.86 12.64 3.19
N TYR A 34 -9.25 12.79 2.02
CA TYR A 34 -8.86 14.11 1.52
C TYR A 34 -10.04 14.96 1.05
N LEU A 35 -11.13 14.36 0.60
CA LEU A 35 -12.38 15.09 0.35
C LEU A 35 -12.91 15.73 1.64
N VAL A 36 -12.97 14.96 2.72
CA VAL A 36 -13.39 15.47 4.04
C VAL A 36 -12.39 16.50 4.55
N PHE A 37 -11.10 16.25 4.43
CA PHE A 37 -10.04 17.20 4.81
C PHE A 37 -10.17 18.52 4.06
N ASP A 38 -10.36 18.47 2.76
CA ASP A 38 -10.51 19.65 1.90
C ASP A 38 -11.74 20.48 2.32
N ILE A 39 -12.89 19.84 2.53
CA ILE A 39 -14.11 20.52 2.98
C ILE A 39 -13.93 21.12 4.38
N ALA A 40 -13.37 20.35 5.32
CA ALA A 40 -13.28 20.73 6.72
C ALA A 40 -12.18 21.77 7.02
N ILE A 41 -11.05 21.69 6.31
CA ILE A 41 -9.86 22.51 6.61
C ILE A 41 -9.69 23.63 5.58
N ARG A 42 -10.05 23.41 4.32
CA ARG A 42 -9.87 24.38 3.22
C ARG A 42 -11.18 25.05 2.79
N GLY A 43 -12.33 24.56 3.25
CA GLY A 43 -13.65 25.13 2.94
C GLY A 43 -14.13 24.87 1.49
N GLN A 44 -13.38 24.08 0.72
CA GLN A 44 -13.70 23.73 -0.66
C GLN A 44 -13.32 22.29 -0.94
N ALA A 45 -14.19 21.55 -1.62
CA ALA A 45 -13.92 20.18 -2.03
C ALA A 45 -12.88 20.11 -3.17
N LEU A 46 -12.15 18.99 -3.25
CA LEU A 46 -11.29 18.62 -4.38
C LEU A 46 -10.04 19.52 -4.58
N ILE A 47 -9.63 20.29 -3.58
CA ILE A 47 -8.38 21.05 -3.63
C ILE A 47 -7.17 20.13 -3.65
N THR A 48 -7.16 19.06 -2.83
CA THR A 48 -6.09 18.08 -2.81
C THR A 48 -5.82 17.45 -4.18
N PRO A 49 -6.81 16.81 -4.85
CA PRO A 49 -6.58 16.25 -6.17
C PRO A 49 -6.30 17.31 -7.25
N THR A 50 -6.76 18.55 -7.06
CA THR A 50 -6.38 19.68 -7.95
C THR A 50 -4.88 19.96 -7.85
N VAL A 51 -4.39 20.25 -6.63
CA VAL A 51 -2.98 20.53 -6.37
C VAL A 51 -2.09 19.41 -6.86
N LEU A 52 -2.45 18.16 -6.57
CA LEU A 52 -1.64 17.01 -6.99
C LEU A 52 -1.67 16.79 -8.50
N GLY A 53 -2.79 17.05 -9.17
CA GLY A 53 -2.87 16.99 -10.64
C GLY A 53 -2.02 18.06 -11.31
N GLU A 54 -2.06 19.28 -10.78
CA GLU A 54 -1.26 20.39 -11.31
C GLU A 54 0.24 20.16 -11.11
N VAL A 55 0.65 19.71 -9.93
CA VAL A 55 2.06 19.51 -9.59
C VAL A 55 2.62 18.25 -10.24
N LEU A 56 1.96 17.10 -10.10
CA LEU A 56 2.51 15.80 -10.52
C LEU A 56 2.30 15.50 -12.00
N VAL A 57 1.19 15.96 -12.58
CA VAL A 57 0.83 15.62 -13.97
C VAL A 57 1.10 16.78 -14.92
N MET A 58 0.67 18.00 -14.54
CA MET A 58 0.82 19.18 -15.39
C MET A 58 2.13 19.93 -15.17
N GLN A 59 2.94 19.51 -14.19
CA GLN A 59 4.24 20.11 -13.85
C GLN A 59 4.15 21.62 -13.57
N ARG A 60 3.07 22.06 -12.92
CA ARG A 60 2.87 23.44 -12.47
C ARG A 60 3.39 23.59 -11.03
N PRO A 61 4.48 24.33 -10.79
CA PRO A 61 5.09 24.45 -9.47
C PRO A 61 4.27 25.31 -8.50
N ASP A 62 3.41 26.20 -9.03
CA ASP A 62 2.52 27.08 -8.27
C ASP A 62 1.05 26.67 -8.49
N PRO A 63 0.58 25.60 -7.81
CA PRO A 63 -0.77 25.10 -7.99
C PRO A 63 -1.83 26.01 -7.36
N ASP A 64 -3.01 26.06 -7.98
CA ASP A 64 -4.16 26.77 -7.44
C ASP A 64 -4.74 26.01 -6.23
N MET A 65 -4.78 26.70 -5.08
CA MET A 65 -5.35 26.17 -3.83
C MET A 65 -6.68 26.82 -3.46
N THR A 66 -7.22 27.67 -4.34
CA THR A 66 -8.40 28.51 -4.09
C THR A 66 -9.65 28.06 -4.85
N ALA A 67 -9.48 27.18 -5.84
CA ALA A 67 -10.56 26.61 -6.63
C ALA A 67 -10.23 25.20 -7.13
N ALA A 68 -11.26 24.35 -7.24
CA ALA A 68 -11.11 23.05 -7.85
C ALA A 68 -10.95 23.15 -9.37
N ASN A 69 -9.97 22.43 -9.92
CA ASN A 69 -9.77 22.29 -11.37
C ASN A 69 -10.10 20.86 -11.80
N ILE A 70 -11.25 20.67 -12.44
CA ILE A 70 -11.75 19.33 -12.81
C ILE A 70 -10.78 18.59 -13.73
N THR A 71 -10.07 19.29 -14.62
CA THR A 71 -9.06 18.68 -15.50
C THR A 71 -7.91 18.10 -14.69
N SER A 72 -7.41 18.87 -13.71
CA SER A 72 -6.34 18.42 -12.80
C SER A 72 -6.80 17.27 -11.90
N VAL A 73 -8.02 17.36 -11.36
CA VAL A 73 -8.65 16.30 -10.56
C VAL A 73 -8.75 15.01 -11.37
N ALA A 74 -9.25 15.07 -12.61
CA ALA A 74 -9.39 13.89 -13.46
C ALA A 74 -8.03 13.26 -13.79
N ALA A 75 -7.04 14.09 -14.15
CA ALA A 75 -5.68 13.66 -14.45
C ALA A 75 -5.03 12.96 -13.26
N TYR A 76 -5.11 13.56 -12.06
CA TYR A 76 -4.59 12.94 -10.84
C TYR A 76 -5.34 11.67 -10.47
N THR A 77 -6.67 11.64 -10.63
CA THR A 77 -7.49 10.47 -10.29
C THR A 77 -7.05 9.23 -11.05
N VAL A 78 -6.71 9.37 -12.34
CA VAL A 78 -6.19 8.25 -13.16
C VAL A 78 -4.87 7.72 -12.58
N VAL A 79 -3.93 8.61 -12.30
CA VAL A 79 -2.62 8.25 -11.72
C VAL A 79 -2.80 7.57 -10.35
N HIS A 80 -3.66 8.14 -9.51
CA HIS A 80 -3.99 7.62 -8.18
C HIS A 80 -4.56 6.20 -8.24
N VAL A 81 -5.57 5.97 -9.08
CA VAL A 81 -6.19 4.64 -9.24
C VAL A 81 -5.19 3.62 -9.76
N ILE A 82 -4.38 3.97 -10.76
CA ILE A 82 -3.35 3.07 -11.31
C ILE A 82 -2.32 2.72 -10.24
N ALA A 83 -1.79 3.72 -9.53
CA ALA A 83 -0.79 3.52 -8.48
C ALA A 83 -1.31 2.60 -7.36
N PHE A 84 -2.54 2.83 -6.90
CA PHE A 84 -3.16 2.00 -5.89
C PHE A 84 -3.49 0.59 -6.38
N ALA A 85 -3.94 0.43 -7.63
CA ALA A 85 -4.17 -0.89 -8.21
C ALA A 85 -2.88 -1.72 -8.26
N LEU A 86 -1.78 -1.13 -8.75
CA LEU A 86 -0.47 -1.79 -8.79
C LEU A 86 0.02 -2.14 -7.39
N PHE A 87 -0.10 -1.22 -6.44
CA PHE A 87 0.26 -1.46 -5.04
C PHE A 87 -0.55 -2.62 -4.44
N GLY A 88 -1.87 -2.62 -4.66
CA GLY A 88 -2.76 -3.67 -4.18
C GLY A 88 -2.43 -5.04 -4.75
N ILE A 89 -2.03 -5.11 -6.03
CA ILE A 89 -1.53 -6.35 -6.66
C ILE A 89 -0.29 -6.88 -5.96
N VAL A 90 0.72 -6.03 -5.74
CA VAL A 90 1.95 -6.43 -5.02
C VAL A 90 1.61 -6.89 -3.61
N LEU A 91 0.73 -6.17 -2.91
CA LEU A 91 0.29 -6.52 -1.57
C LEU A 91 -0.41 -7.89 -1.53
N ALA A 92 -1.36 -8.14 -2.44
CA ALA A 92 -2.07 -9.42 -2.53
C ALA A 92 -1.10 -10.58 -2.81
N MET A 93 -0.13 -10.39 -3.71
CA MET A 93 0.90 -11.39 -4.01
C MET A 93 1.79 -11.73 -2.80
N LEU A 94 2.10 -10.75 -1.96
CA LEU A 94 2.88 -10.95 -0.74
C LEU A 94 2.05 -11.64 0.35
N VAL A 95 0.78 -11.24 0.52
CA VAL A 95 -0.13 -11.87 1.48
C VAL A 95 -0.34 -13.35 1.15
N ALA A 96 -0.56 -13.69 -0.12
CA ALA A 96 -0.69 -15.08 -0.56
C ALA A 96 0.57 -15.92 -0.26
N ARG A 97 1.77 -15.31 -0.34
CA ARG A 97 3.04 -15.98 -0.01
C ARG A 97 3.33 -16.05 1.48
N SER A 98 2.71 -15.17 2.26
CA SER A 98 2.92 -15.09 3.71
C SER A 98 2.55 -16.37 4.45
N GLU A 99 1.70 -17.22 3.87
CA GLU A 99 1.36 -18.53 4.42
C GLU A 99 2.57 -19.45 4.58
N ARG A 100 3.49 -19.41 3.61
CA ARG A 100 4.58 -20.39 3.47
C ARG A 100 5.98 -19.80 3.61
N SER A 101 6.10 -18.47 3.79
CA SER A 101 7.38 -17.79 3.82
C SER A 101 7.41 -16.68 4.86
N ALA A 102 8.31 -16.80 5.85
CA ALA A 102 8.58 -15.74 6.82
C ALA A 102 9.11 -14.46 6.14
N LEU A 103 9.90 -14.61 5.07
CA LEU A 103 10.36 -13.47 4.25
C LEU A 103 9.19 -12.71 3.63
N ALA A 104 8.18 -13.41 3.12
CA ALA A 104 6.98 -12.76 2.57
C ALA A 104 6.15 -12.05 3.66
N ARG A 105 6.08 -12.61 4.88
CA ARG A 105 5.47 -11.95 6.04
C ARG A 105 6.21 -10.64 6.36
N TYR A 106 7.53 -10.69 6.48
CA TYR A 106 8.36 -9.51 6.72
C TYR A 106 8.22 -8.47 5.61
N ALA A 107 8.27 -8.89 4.35
CA ALA A 107 8.09 -8.00 3.19
C ALA A 107 6.70 -7.35 3.17
N THR A 108 5.64 -8.06 3.59
CA THR A 108 4.29 -7.50 3.70
C THR A 108 4.26 -6.37 4.73
N LEU A 109 4.83 -6.58 5.93
CA LEU A 109 4.90 -5.55 6.96
C LEU A 109 5.73 -4.36 6.50
N GLN A 110 6.89 -4.62 5.90
CA GLN A 110 7.77 -3.57 5.41
C GLN A 110 7.09 -2.76 4.31
N LEU A 111 6.37 -3.40 3.39
CA LEU A 111 5.59 -2.71 2.36
C LEU A 111 4.53 -1.79 2.98
N MET A 112 3.84 -2.22 4.04
CA MET A 112 2.87 -1.37 4.75
C MET A 112 3.55 -0.18 5.42
N ILE A 113 4.69 -0.39 6.09
CA ILE A 113 5.43 0.69 6.76
C ILE A 113 5.94 1.71 5.73
N VAL A 114 6.52 1.24 4.63
CA VAL A 114 6.97 2.10 3.53
C VAL A 114 5.79 2.87 2.96
N PHE A 115 4.64 2.22 2.73
CA PHE A 115 3.44 2.87 2.22
C PHE A 115 2.95 4.02 3.11
N LEU A 116 3.08 3.92 4.44
CA LEU A 116 2.71 5.00 5.37
C LEU A 116 3.45 6.31 5.05
N LEU A 117 4.72 6.22 4.65
CA LEU A 117 5.61 7.37 4.50
C LEU A 117 5.94 7.72 3.04
N PHE A 118 5.81 6.77 2.12
CA PHE A 118 6.27 6.87 0.73
C PHE A 118 5.70 8.10 0.03
N PHE A 119 4.40 8.34 0.14
CA PHE A 119 3.76 9.47 -0.53
C PHE A 119 4.27 10.82 0.00
N TYR A 120 4.52 10.93 1.31
CA TYR A 120 5.11 12.14 1.88
C TYR A 120 6.53 12.40 1.33
N GLY A 121 7.32 11.33 1.14
CA GLY A 121 8.62 11.41 0.48
C GLY A 121 8.51 11.88 -0.98
N VAL A 122 7.54 11.36 -1.74
CA VAL A 122 7.28 11.82 -3.13
C VAL A 122 6.95 13.31 -3.16
N LEU A 123 6.06 13.78 -2.28
CA LEU A 123 5.73 15.21 -2.19
C LEU A 123 6.96 16.07 -1.93
N TYR A 124 7.84 15.63 -1.02
CA TYR A 124 9.06 16.35 -0.66
C TYR A 124 10.05 16.44 -1.84
N VAL A 125 10.20 15.36 -2.61
CA VAL A 125 11.09 15.32 -3.78
C VAL A 125 10.55 16.18 -4.91
N VAL A 126 9.23 16.20 -5.12
CA VAL A 126 8.62 16.97 -6.23
C VAL A 126 8.62 18.46 -5.93
N SER A 127 8.19 18.87 -4.74
CA SER A 127 8.13 20.28 -4.36
C SER A 127 8.02 20.43 -2.84
N ALA A 128 9.03 21.06 -2.22
CA ALA A 128 9.00 21.40 -0.80
C ALA A 128 7.79 22.29 -0.45
N THR A 129 7.40 23.20 -1.36
CA THR A 129 6.20 24.03 -1.23
C THR A 129 4.92 23.18 -1.20
N THR A 130 4.84 22.16 -2.07
CA THR A 130 3.70 21.23 -2.09
C THR A 130 3.66 20.40 -0.82
N ALA A 131 4.79 19.93 -0.31
CA ALA A 131 4.85 19.22 0.98
C ALA A 131 4.31 20.09 2.13
N GLY A 132 4.53 21.41 2.11
CA GLY A 132 3.95 22.35 3.08
C GLY A 132 2.41 22.40 3.05
N ALA A 133 1.79 22.12 1.91
CA ALA A 133 0.33 22.10 1.76
C ALA A 133 -0.32 20.83 2.34
N PHE A 134 0.47 19.78 2.62
CA PHE A 134 0.01 18.50 3.13
C PHE A 134 0.64 18.21 4.50
N PRO A 135 -0.04 18.53 5.61
CA PRO A 135 0.50 18.27 6.94
C PRO A 135 0.88 16.79 7.09
N PHE A 136 2.08 16.53 7.61
CA PHE A 136 2.61 15.16 7.77
C PHE A 136 1.60 14.20 8.43
N LEU A 137 0.95 14.65 9.51
CA LEU A 137 -0.05 13.85 10.22
C LEU A 137 -1.28 13.52 9.37
N SER A 138 -1.68 14.40 8.45
CA SER A 138 -2.79 14.12 7.53
C SER A 138 -2.44 13.00 6.55
N VAL A 139 -1.23 13.02 5.99
CA VAL A 139 -0.74 12.00 5.06
C VAL A 139 -0.60 10.67 5.78
N LEU A 140 0.01 10.69 6.98
CA LEU A 140 0.15 9.50 7.81
C LEU A 140 -1.22 8.90 8.17
N ALA A 141 -2.20 9.72 8.55
CA ALA A 141 -3.55 9.26 8.89
C ALA A 141 -4.27 8.67 7.67
N ALA A 142 -4.24 9.33 6.52
CA ALA A 142 -4.86 8.83 5.29
C ALA A 142 -4.27 7.47 4.88
N ASN A 143 -2.93 7.37 4.89
CA ASN A 143 -2.24 6.14 4.54
C ASN A 143 -2.46 5.04 5.58
N ALA A 144 -2.49 5.36 6.88
CA ALA A 144 -2.78 4.39 7.92
C ALA A 144 -4.19 3.80 7.75
N LEU A 145 -5.20 4.64 7.49
CA LEU A 145 -6.56 4.18 7.24
C LEU A 145 -6.65 3.30 5.99
N ALA A 146 -5.97 3.69 4.90
CA ALA A 146 -5.92 2.90 3.68
C ALA A 146 -5.23 1.56 3.90
N ALA A 147 -4.07 1.54 4.56
CA ALA A 147 -3.33 0.32 4.89
C ALA A 147 -4.16 -0.63 5.75
N LEU A 148 -4.84 -0.10 6.78
CA LEU A 148 -5.75 -0.88 7.61
C LEU A 148 -6.92 -1.44 6.83
N ALA A 149 -7.56 -0.65 5.96
CA ALA A 149 -8.69 -1.09 5.15
C ALA A 149 -8.29 -2.20 4.16
N MET A 150 -7.20 -2.00 3.41
CA MET A 150 -6.66 -2.97 2.47
C MET A 150 -6.21 -4.25 3.18
N GLY A 151 -5.41 -4.09 4.24
CA GLY A 151 -4.89 -5.19 5.05
C GLY A 151 -6.01 -6.00 5.67
N ARG A 152 -7.02 -5.34 6.28
CA ARG A 152 -8.21 -6.00 6.83
C ARG A 152 -8.99 -6.76 5.77
N TRP A 153 -9.18 -6.18 4.59
CA TRP A 153 -9.91 -6.79 3.47
C TRP A 153 -9.22 -8.05 2.93
N LEU A 154 -7.90 -8.01 2.77
CA LEU A 154 -7.10 -9.16 2.36
C LEU A 154 -7.04 -10.20 3.48
N TRP A 155 -6.85 -9.77 4.73
CA TRP A 155 -6.88 -10.65 5.88
C TRP A 155 -8.17 -11.45 5.88
N MET A 156 -9.34 -10.83 5.65
CA MET A 156 -10.66 -11.49 5.55
C MET A 156 -10.77 -12.57 4.47
N ARG A 157 -9.94 -12.52 3.43
CA ARG A 157 -9.97 -13.48 2.32
C ARG A 157 -8.92 -14.58 2.42
N HIS A 158 -7.88 -14.38 3.23
CA HIS A 158 -6.77 -15.32 3.41
C HIS A 158 -6.73 -15.90 4.85
N PRO A 159 -7.68 -16.78 5.25
CA PRO A 159 -7.75 -17.33 6.61
C PRO A 159 -6.53 -18.20 6.98
N ALA A 160 -5.92 -18.89 6.00
CA ALA A 160 -4.71 -19.67 6.22
C ALA A 160 -3.49 -18.78 6.49
N ALA A 161 -3.38 -17.62 5.81
CA ALA A 161 -2.41 -16.59 6.18
C ALA A 161 -2.60 -16.16 7.64
N ARG A 162 -3.83 -15.85 8.10
CA ARG A 162 -4.05 -15.46 9.51
C ARG A 162 -3.51 -16.47 10.51
N GLY A 163 -3.72 -17.77 10.24
CA GLY A 163 -3.27 -18.85 11.11
C GLY A 163 -1.74 -18.97 11.17
N ALA A 164 -1.06 -18.69 10.06
CA ALA A 164 0.40 -18.76 9.97
C ALA A 164 1.09 -17.64 10.78
N TRP A 165 0.54 -16.42 10.74
CA TRP A 165 1.05 -15.27 11.50
C TRP A 165 0.85 -15.40 13.01
N GLY A 166 -0.05 -16.28 13.47
CA GLY A 166 -0.29 -16.55 14.89
C GLY A 166 0.59 -17.65 15.50
N ARG A 167 1.34 -18.41 14.69
CA ARG A 167 2.05 -19.62 15.15
C ARG A 167 3.57 -19.50 15.18
N GLU A 168 4.18 -18.62 14.38
CA GLU A 168 5.64 -18.48 14.30
C GLU A 168 6.06 -17.01 14.54
N PRO A 169 6.87 -16.73 15.58
CA PRO A 169 7.49 -15.43 15.76
C PRO A 169 8.40 -15.10 14.57
N LEU A 170 8.33 -13.85 14.08
CA LEU A 170 9.04 -13.37 12.88
C LEU A 170 10.59 -13.45 12.96
N GLY A 171 11.14 -13.86 14.12
CA GLY A 171 12.57 -14.04 14.38
C GLY A 171 12.97 -15.44 14.84
N ALA A 172 12.13 -16.46 14.64
CA ALA A 172 12.55 -17.84 14.88
C ALA A 172 13.74 -18.17 13.96
N ALA A 173 14.94 -18.27 14.54
CA ALA A 173 16.11 -18.69 13.80
C ALA A 173 15.83 -20.08 13.18
N PRO A 174 16.31 -20.36 11.97
CA PRO A 174 16.30 -21.73 11.47
C PRO A 174 16.96 -22.59 12.54
N GLU A 175 16.22 -23.58 13.05
CA GLU A 175 16.76 -24.58 13.94
C GLU A 175 17.94 -25.20 13.18
N LYS A 176 19.14 -24.84 13.62
CA LYS A 176 20.37 -25.43 13.14
C LYS A 176 20.22 -26.89 13.50
N ASP A 177 19.88 -27.72 12.52
CA ASP A 177 19.99 -29.16 12.60
C ASP A 177 21.41 -29.44 13.07
N VAL A 178 21.57 -29.64 14.38
CA VAL A 178 22.77 -30.19 14.95
C VAL A 178 22.78 -31.59 14.39
N VAL A 179 23.50 -31.75 13.27
CA VAL A 179 23.88 -33.04 12.72
C VAL A 179 24.62 -33.74 13.86
N THR A 180 23.87 -34.50 14.65
CA THR A 180 24.39 -35.51 15.54
C THR A 180 24.94 -36.57 14.60
N THR A 181 26.17 -36.34 14.15
CA THR A 181 27.00 -37.38 13.58
C THR A 181 27.26 -38.35 14.71
N GLY A 182 26.31 -39.28 14.91
CA GLY A 182 26.57 -40.51 15.61
C GLY A 182 27.63 -41.25 14.81
N ARG A 183 28.87 -41.22 15.29
CA ARG A 183 29.83 -42.26 14.95
C ARG A 183 29.97 -43.14 16.18
N GLN A 184 29.28 -44.27 16.10
CA GLN A 184 29.65 -45.47 16.83
C GLN A 184 31.07 -45.86 16.41
N SER A 185 31.98 -45.95 17.38
CA SER A 185 33.06 -46.94 17.46
C SER A 185 33.70 -46.82 18.83
#